data_AF-A0A151BED7-F1
#
_entry.id   AF-A0A151BED7-F1
#
_cell.length_a   1.000
_cell.length_b   1.000
_cell.length_c   1.000
_cell.angle_alpha   90.00
_cell.angle_beta   90.00
_cell.angle_gamma   90.00
#
_symmetry.space_group_name_H-M   'P 1'
#
loop_
_entity.id
_entity.type
_entity.pdbx_description
1 polymer ?
#
loop_
_entity_poly.entity_id
_entity_poly.type
_entity_poly.pdbx_seq_one_letter_code
_entity_poly.pdbx_strand_id
1 'polypeptide(L)' 'MMTLGCDGVFVGSGIFKSEDPAERARAIVLATTFYDDPSVVAEAQRMIDERKSMLGFDIEKLELRMQERGTD' A
#
# COMPACT_ATOMS: atom_id res chain seq x y z
N MET A 1 1.81 -1.91 9.11
CA MET A 1 0.41 -1.80 9.58
C MET A 1 0.06 -2.98 10.46
N MET A 2 0.09 -4.21 9.93
CA MET A 2 -0.26 -5.42 10.70
C MET A 2 0.58 -5.59 11.99
N THR A 3 1.90 -5.39 11.92
CA THR A 3 2.79 -5.41 13.11
C THR A 3 2.44 -4.36 14.18
N LEU A 4 1.73 -3.29 13.80
CA LEU A 4 1.25 -2.26 14.73
C LEU A 4 -0.13 -2.58 15.32
N GLY A 5 -0.68 -3.77 15.04
CA GLY A 5 -1.95 -4.24 15.60
C GLY A 5 -3.20 -3.89 14.78
N CYS A 6 -3.08 -3.51 13.50
CA CYS A 6 -4.24 -3.31 12.64
C CYS A 6 -4.88 -4.64 12.22
N ASP A 7 -6.21 -4.70 12.15
CA ASP A 7 -6.95 -5.89 11.68
C ASP A 7 -6.86 -6.08 10.16
N GLY A 8 -6.48 -5.03 9.43
CA GLY A 8 -6.33 -5.06 7.98
C GLY A 8 -5.84 -3.74 7.41
N VAL A 9 -5.66 -3.70 6.09
CA VAL A 9 -5.16 -2.53 5.36
C VAL A 9 -6.06 -2.24 4.17
N PHE A 10 -6.50 -0.98 4.04
CA PHE A 10 -7.19 -0.50 2.85
C PHE A 10 -6.17 0.04 1.84
N VAL A 11 -6.23 -0.44 0.59
CA VAL A 11 -5.36 0.03 -0.49
C VAL A 11 -6.19 0.31 -1.74
N GLY A 12 -6.13 1.55 -2.23
CA GLY A 12 -6.74 1.95 -3.49
C GLY A 12 -5.69 2.35 -4.51
N SER A 13 -5.21 3.61 -4.42
CA SER A 13 -4.25 4.18 -5.37
C SER A 13 -2.96 3.39 -5.48
N GLY A 14 -2.47 2.81 -4.38
CA GLY A 14 -1.25 2.01 -4.37
C GLY A 14 -1.31 0.79 -5.29
N ILE A 15 -2.50 0.27 -5.58
CA ILE A 15 -2.71 -0.83 -6.55
C ILE A 15 -3.10 -0.24 -7.91
N PHE A 16 -4.18 0.53 -7.97
CA PHE A 16 -4.80 0.87 -9.26
C PHE A 16 -4.10 1.99 -10.04
N LYS A 17 -3.18 2.74 -9.40
CA LYS A 17 -2.33 3.73 -10.07
C LYS A 17 -0.90 3.25 -10.29
N SER A 18 -0.61 1.97 -10.00
CA SER A 18 0.66 1.36 -10.37
C SER A 18 0.61 0.85 -11.82
N GLU A 19 1.77 0.56 -12.41
CA GLU A 19 1.86 -0.04 -13.75
C GLU A 19 1.76 -1.58 -13.72
N ASP A 20 1.60 -2.18 -12.54
CA ASP A 20 1.56 -3.61 -12.26
C ASP A 20 0.41 -4.03 -11.30
N PRO A 21 -0.83 -3.55 -11.49
CA PRO A 21 -1.90 -3.60 -10.47
C PRO A 21 -2.23 -5.02 -10.01
N ALA A 22 -2.32 -5.99 -10.92
CA ALA A 22 -2.69 -7.36 -10.57
C ALA A 22 -1.61 -8.06 -9.74
N GLU A 23 -0.33 -7.84 -10.06
CA GLU A 23 0.79 -8.43 -9.34
C GLU A 23 0.99 -7.76 -7.98
N ARG A 24 0.85 -6.43 -7.95
CA ARG A 24 0.89 -5.66 -6.71
C ARG A 24 -0.24 -6.00 -5.75
N ALA A 25 -1.45 -6.23 -6.25
CA ALA A 25 -2.56 -6.70 -5.42
C ALA A 25 -2.22 -8.04 -4.76
N ARG A 26 -1.68 -9.01 -5.52
CA ARG A 26 -1.26 -10.31 -4.96
C ARG A 26 -0.15 -10.15 -3.92
N ALA A 27 0.87 -9.34 -4.20
CA ALA A 27 1.96 -9.08 -3.28
C ALA A 27 1.46 -8.46 -1.95
N ILE A 28 0.57 -7.46 -2.01
CA ILE A 28 0.00 -6.82 -0.83
C ILE A 28 -0.83 -7.81 0.01
N VAL A 29 -1.66 -8.64 -0.65
CA VAL A 29 -2.44 -9.68 0.04
C VAL A 29 -1.51 -10.67 0.74
N LEU A 30 -0.47 -11.15 0.06
CA LEU A 30 0.50 -12.09 0.63
C LEU A 30 1.24 -11.49 1.82
N ALA A 31 1.77 -10.27 1.69
CA ALA A 31 2.48 -9.57 2.76
C ALA A 31 1.57 -9.23 3.95
N THR A 32 0.28 -8.96 3.72
CA THR A 32 -0.69 -8.70 4.80
C THR A 32 -1.05 -9.98 5.54
N THR A 33 -1.20 -11.09 4.81
CA THR A 33 -1.59 -12.40 5.36
C THR A 33 -0.49 -13.01 6.23
N PHE A 34 0.77 -12.90 5.79
CA PHE A 34 1.94 -13.50 6.45
C PHE A 34 2.90 -12.42 6.98
N TYR A 35 2.36 -11.35 7.54
CA TYR A 35 3.15 -10.18 7.95
C TYR A 35 4.19 -10.49 9.04
N ASP A 36 4.03 -11.62 9.74
CA ASP A 36 4.89 -12.11 10.82
C ASP A 36 5.96 -13.11 10.34
N ASP A 37 5.93 -13.52 9.07
CA ASP A 37 6.98 -14.32 8.42
C ASP A 37 7.84 -13.43 7.51
N PRO A 38 9.05 -13.03 7.93
CA PRO A 38 9.93 -12.17 7.14
C PRO A 38 10.31 -12.76 5.78
N SER A 39 10.33 -14.09 5.65
CA SER A 39 10.70 -14.76 4.41
C SER A 39 9.64 -14.58 3.33
N VAL A 40 8.36 -14.72 3.71
CA VAL A 40 7.20 -14.53 2.83
C VAL A 40 7.01 -13.06 2.48
N VAL A 41 7.24 -12.14 3.44
CA VAL A 41 7.21 -10.70 3.14
C VAL A 41 8.29 -10.32 2.12
N ALA A 42 9.50 -10.88 2.24
CA ALA A 42 10.57 -10.67 1.26
C ALA A 42 10.23 -11.28 -0.10
N GLU A 43 9.50 -12.39 -0.15
CA GLU A 43 8.99 -12.97 -1.40
C GLU A 43 7.94 -12.07 -2.05
N ALA A 44 6.95 -11.60 -1.29
CA ALA A 44 5.95 -10.66 -1.77
C ALA A 44 6.59 -9.42 -2.40
N GLN A 45 7.64 -8.87 -1.77
CA GLN A 45 8.37 -7.71 -2.31
C GLN A 45 9.07 -8.02 -3.64
N ARG A 46 9.59 -9.23 -3.82
CA ARG A 46 10.24 -9.64 -5.09
C ARG A 46 9.26 -9.81 -6.25
N MET A 47 7.96 -9.91 -5.98
CA MET A 47 6.94 -10.04 -7.02
C MET A 47 6.73 -8.72 -7.79
N ILE A 48 7.07 -7.57 -7.22
CA ILE A 48 6.79 -6.25 -7.80
C ILE A 48 8.07 -5.48 -8.14
N ASP A 49 7.95 -4.49 -9.03
CA ASP A 49 9.01 -3.52 -9.31
C ASP A 49 8.62 -2.16 -8.71
N GLU A 50 9.45 -1.62 -7.83
CA GLU A 50 9.18 -0.33 -7.19
C GLU A 50 9.15 0.85 -8.17
N ARG A 51 9.75 0.72 -9.35
CA ARG A 51 9.66 1.75 -10.39
C ARG A 51 8.26 1.87 -10.98
N LYS A 52 7.43 0.84 -10.82
CA LYS A 52 6.04 0.78 -11.27
C LYS A 52 5.06 1.26 -10.21
N SER A 53 5.55 1.60 -9.00
CA SER A 53 4.73 2.13 -7.91
C SER A 53 4.14 3.49 -8.26
N MET A 54 2.99 3.83 -7.64
CA MET A 54 2.44 5.18 -7.78
C MET A 54 3.39 6.26 -7.23
N LEU A 55 3.34 7.46 -7.80
CA LEU A 55 4.04 8.61 -7.23
C LEU A 55 3.30 9.12 -5.99
N GLY A 56 4.05 9.35 -4.92
CA GLY A 56 3.56 10.04 -3.73
C GLY A 56 3.50 11.55 -3.92
N PHE A 57 2.59 12.21 -3.20
CA PHE A 57 2.52 13.66 -3.13
C PHE A 57 3.05 14.16 -1.80
N ASP A 58 3.69 15.32 -1.82
CA ASP A 58 4.09 16.04 -0.62
C ASP A 58 2.85 16.67 0.07
N ILE A 59 2.88 16.79 1.39
CA ILE A 59 1.82 17.39 2.19
C ILE A 59 1.54 18.85 1.79
N GLU A 60 2.58 19.60 1.40
CA GLU A 60 2.43 20.98 0.96
C GLU A 60 1.65 21.10 -0.36
N LYS A 61 1.65 20.02 -1.17
CA LYS A 61 1.01 19.96 -2.50
C LYS A 61 -0.36 19.28 -2.48
N LEU A 62 -0.86 18.87 -1.32
CA LEU A 62 -2.18 18.27 -1.19
C LEU A 62 -3.28 19.34 -1.32
N GLU A 63 -4.18 19.16 -2.28
CA GLU A 63 -5.37 20.02 -2.45
C GLU A 63 -6.40 19.84 -1.33
N LEU A 64 -6.49 18.65 -0.74
CA LEU A 64 -7.42 18.32 0.33
C LEU A 64 -6.73 17.47 1.40
N ARG A 65 -6.59 18.03 2.60
CA ARG A 65 -5.90 17.38 3.72
C ARG A 65 -6.86 16.59 4.58
N MET A 66 -6.31 15.71 5.41
CA MET A 66 -7.12 14.81 6.22
C MET A 66 -7.97 15.55 7.26
N GLN A 67 -7.47 16.65 7.85
CA GLN A 67 -8.21 17.46 8.82
C GLN A 67 -9.38 18.25 8.21
N GLU A 68 -9.43 18.39 6.88
CA GLU A 68 -10.50 19.07 6.15
C GLU A 68 -11.60 18.08 5.70
N ARG A 69 -11.42 16.77 5.98
CA ARG A 69 -12.40 15.73 5.63
C ARG A 69 -13.41 15.54 6.75
N GLY A 70 -14.69 15.54 6.40
CA GLY A 70 -15.81 15.41 7.33
C GLY A 70 -16.97 16.28 6.86
N THR A 71 -18.09 16.24 7.56
CA THR A 71 -19.11 17.29 7.42
C THR A 71 -18.75 18.45 8.34
N ASP A 72 -18.88 19.68 7.84
CA ASP A 72 -18.84 20.92 8.64
C ASP A 72 -19.64 20.80 9.95
#